data_AF-A0A853IN75-F1
#
_entry.id   AF-A0A853IN75-F1
#
_cell.length_a   1.000
_cell.length_b   1.000
_cell.length_c   1.000
_cell.angle_alpha   90.00
_cell.angle_beta   90.00
_cell.angle_gamma   90.00
#
_symmetry.space_group_name_H-M   'P 1'
#
loop_
_entity.id
_entity.type
_entity.pdbx_description
1 polymer ?
#
loop_
_entity_poly.entity_id
_entity_poly.type
_entity_poly.pdbx_seq_one_letter_code
_entity_poly.pdbx_strand_id
1 'polypeptide(L)' 'VVHLELTIEFGEKMFLFTSKNLGKPLTIIAFGIQVGKPEKIKSSHTSRVQITGLTKQEADLLIKNLKKEE' A
#
# COMPACT_ATOMS: atom_id res chain seq x y z
N VAL A 1 11.34 5.46 -0.69
CA VAL A 1 10.42 4.31 -0.47
C VAL A 1 9.65 4.58 0.81
N VAL A 2 8.33 4.43 0.80
CA VAL A 2 7.49 4.57 2.00
C VAL A 2 7.02 3.18 2.43
N HIS A 3 7.23 2.86 3.71
CA HIS A 3 6.76 1.62 4.32
C HIS A 3 5.50 1.91 5.10
N LEU A 4 4.40 1.26 4.75
CA LEU A 4 3.15 1.29 5.50
C LEU A 4 3.09 0.02 6.34
N GLU A 5 2.91 0.19 7.64
CA GLU A 5 2.58 -0.90 8.56
C GLU A 5 1.08 -0.91 8.77
N LEU A 6 0.48 -2.06 8.48
CA LEU A 6 -0.93 -2.31 8.55
C LEU A 6 -1.26 -2.90 9.92
N THR A 7 -2.46 -2.59 10.42
CA THR A 7 -3.01 -3.32 11.57
C THR A 7 -3.16 -4.80 11.23
N ILE A 8 -3.19 -5.66 12.25
CA ILE A 8 -3.34 -7.11 12.08
C ILE A 8 -4.61 -7.42 11.28
N GLU A 9 -5.75 -6.83 11.67
CA GLU A 9 -7.04 -7.02 11.01
C GLU A 9 -7.00 -6.62 9.52
N PHE A 10 -6.38 -5.47 9.21
CA PHE A 10 -6.27 -5.03 7.83
C PHE A 10 -5.31 -5.92 7.03
N GLY A 11 -4.21 -6.37 7.64
CA GLY A 11 -3.27 -7.32 7.05
C GLY A 11 -3.93 -8.62 6.61
N GLU A 12 -4.80 -9.18 7.44
CA GLU A 12 -5.59 -10.39 7.10
C GLU A 12 -6.54 -10.16 5.92
N LYS A 13 -7.25 -9.03 5.91
CA LYS A 13 -8.13 -8.64 4.78
C LYS A 13 -7.32 -8.47 3.48
N MET A 14 -6.15 -7.85 3.57
CA MET A 14 -5.24 -7.66 2.43
C MET A 14 -4.70 -9.01 1.91
N PHE A 15 -4.35 -9.93 2.80
CA PHE A 15 -3.92 -11.28 2.43
C PHE A 15 -5.02 -12.04 1.68
N LEU A 16 -6.26 -12.02 2.21
CA LEU A 16 -7.40 -12.67 1.55
C LEU A 16 -7.69 -12.05 0.18
N PHE A 17 -7.65 -10.71 0.09
CA PHE A 17 -7.86 -9.99 -1.17
C PHE A 17 -6.82 -10.35 -2.22
N THR A 18 -5.53 -10.31 -1.85
CA THR A 18 -4.41 -10.57 -2.76
C THR A 18 -4.38 -12.03 -3.22
N SER A 19 -4.66 -12.98 -2.33
CA SER A 19 -4.73 -14.40 -2.64
C SER A 19 -5.82 -14.73 -3.66
N LYS A 20 -6.96 -14.02 -3.62
CA LYS A 20 -8.06 -14.19 -4.60
C LYS A 20 -7.78 -13.52 -5.95
N ASN A 21 -6.80 -12.64 -6.03
CA ASN A 21 -6.53 -11.81 -7.21
C ASN A 21 -5.10 -11.94 -7.73
N LEU A 22 -4.44 -13.08 -7.46
CA LEU A 22 -3.10 -13.36 -7.95
C LEU A 22 -2.99 -13.17 -9.47
N GLY A 23 -1.88 -12.58 -9.90
CA GLY A 23 -1.61 -12.32 -11.32
C GLY A 23 -2.38 -11.14 -11.93
N LYS A 24 -3.35 -10.55 -11.22
CA LYS A 24 -3.99 -9.30 -11.63
C LYS A 24 -3.15 -8.09 -11.21
N PRO A 25 -3.25 -6.95 -11.93
CA PRO A 25 -2.60 -5.71 -11.51
C PRO A 25 -3.25 -5.17 -10.23
N LEU A 26 -2.44 -4.67 -9.31
CA LEU A 26 -2.90 -3.97 -8.11
C LEU A 26 -2.63 -2.48 -8.28
N THR A 27 -3.65 -1.68 -8.00
CA THR A 27 -3.52 -0.22 -7.96
C THR A 27 -3.72 0.24 -6.52
N ILE A 28 -2.76 1.00 -6.00
CA ILE A 28 -2.89 1.64 -4.69
C ILE A 28 -3.22 3.11 -4.94
N ILE A 29 -4.40 3.54 -4.49
CA ILE A 29 -4.85 4.93 -4.56
C ILE A 29 -4.82 5.50 -3.16
N ALA A 30 -4.10 6.60 -2.95
CA ALA A 30 -4.15 7.38 -1.72
C ALA A 30 -4.41 8.84 -2.06
N PHE A 31 -5.35 9.48 -1.35
CA PHE A 31 -5.71 10.89 -1.58
C PHE A 31 -6.13 11.21 -3.02
N GLY A 32 -6.79 10.26 -3.71
CA GLY A 32 -7.19 10.41 -5.12
C GLY A 32 -6.03 10.31 -6.13
N ILE A 33 -4.81 10.07 -5.67
CA ILE A 33 -3.61 9.93 -6.50
C ILE A 33 -3.20 8.45 -6.54
N GLN A 34 -2.83 7.96 -7.72
CA GLN A 34 -2.27 6.63 -7.88
C GLN A 34 -0.82 6.62 -7.37
N VAL A 35 -0.57 5.92 -6.26
CA VAL A 35 0.72 5.96 -5.56
C VAL A 35 1.58 4.73 -5.86
N GLY A 36 1.01 3.72 -6.51
CA GLY A 36 1.76 2.54 -6.94
C GLY A 36 0.98 1.67 -7.92
N LYS A 37 1.70 1.06 -8.86
CA LYS A 37 1.16 0.10 -9.83
C LYS A 37 2.00 -1.20 -9.87
N PRO A 38 1.95 -2.04 -8.82
CA PRO A 38 2.52 -3.37 -8.91
C PRO A 38 1.88 -4.16 -10.06
N GLU A 39 2.71 -4.63 -10.99
CA GLU A 39 2.26 -5.31 -12.21
C GLU A 39 1.57 -6.66 -11.93
N LYS A 40 1.93 -7.32 -10.83
CA LYS A 40 1.35 -8.62 -10.43
C LYS A 40 1.24 -8.72 -8.91
N ILE A 41 0.05 -9.08 -8.45
CA ILE A 41 -0.19 -9.45 -7.05
C ILE A 41 0.51 -10.79 -6.76
N LYS A 42 1.34 -10.81 -5.71
CA LYS A 42 1.85 -12.03 -5.06
C LYS A 42 1.16 -12.16 -3.70
N SER A 43 0.82 -13.37 -3.27
CA SER A 43 0.25 -13.61 -1.94
C SER A 43 1.27 -13.17 -0.89
N SER A 44 0.90 -12.24 -0.02
CA SER A 44 1.80 -11.73 1.02
C SER A 44 1.14 -11.86 2.38
N HIS A 45 1.72 -12.67 3.26
CA HIS A 45 1.38 -12.74 4.69
C HIS A 45 1.93 -11.53 5.49
N THR A 46 2.22 -10.42 4.81
CA THR A 46 2.91 -9.29 5.43
C THR A 46 1.92 -8.22 5.85
N SER A 47 1.98 -7.81 7.11
CA SER A 47 1.38 -6.57 7.61
C SER A 47 2.13 -5.32 7.12
N ARG A 48 2.95 -5.42 6.07
CA ARG A 48 3.72 -4.31 5.52
C ARG A 48 3.49 -4.19 4.03
N VAL A 49 3.22 -2.97 3.57
CA VAL A 49 3.13 -2.58 2.17
C VAL A 49 4.24 -1.59 1.85
N GLN A 50 4.92 -1.79 0.73
CA GLN A 50 5.95 -0.89 0.25
C GLN A 50 5.42 -0.08 -0.92
N ILE A 51 5.54 1.24 -0.81
CA ILE A 51 5.22 2.19 -1.87
C ILE A 51 6.53 2.73 -2.43
N THR A 52 6.73 2.53 -3.73
CA THR A 52 7.93 2.91 -4.49
C THR A 52 7.55 3.84 -5.64
N GLY A 53 8.52 4.55 -6.22
CA GLY A 53 8.27 5.48 -7.33
C GLY A 53 7.82 6.89 -6.94
N LEU A 54 7.83 7.24 -5.65
CA LEU A 54 7.54 8.58 -5.16
C LEU A 54 8.79 9.46 -5.13
N THR A 55 8.63 10.74 -5.47
CA THR A 55 9.59 11.80 -5.11
C THR A 55 9.61 12.00 -3.59
N LYS A 56 10.66 12.65 -3.09
CA LYS A 56 10.78 12.96 -1.65
C LYS A 56 9.58 13.79 -1.14
N GLN A 57 9.15 14.79 -1.91
CA GLN A 57 8.03 15.65 -1.54
C GLN A 57 6.70 14.89 -1.47
N GLU A 58 6.44 13.99 -2.43
CA GLU A 58 5.24 13.14 -2.43
C GLU A 58 5.25 12.16 -1.26
N ALA A 59 6.41 11.56 -0.96
CA ALA A 59 6.58 10.69 0.19
C ALA A 59 6.33 11.43 1.51
N ASP A 60 6.86 12.65 1.65
CA ASP A 60 6.69 13.48 2.85
C ASP A 60 5.21 13.90 3.03
N LEU A 61 4.52 14.28 1.95
CA LEU A 61 3.09 14.62 1.96
C LEU A 61 2.22 13.43 2.35
N LEU A 62 2.50 12.26 1.77
CA LEU A 62 1.83 11.00 2.08
C LEU A 62 1.97 10.66 3.57
N ILE A 63 3.19 10.71 4.12
CA ILE A 63 3.45 10.43 5.53
C ILE A 63 2.72 11.43 6.42
N LYS A 64 2.80 12.73 6.10
CA LYS A 64 2.15 13.79 6.90
C LYS A 64 0.64 13.61 6.95
N ASN A 65 0.01 13.23 5.84
CA ASN A 65 -1.44 13.03 5.81
C ASN A 65 -1.88 11.73 6.48
N LEU A 66 -1.09 10.66 6.39
CA LEU A 66 -1.38 9.39 7.07
C LEU A 66 -1.17 9.46 8.59
N LYS A 67 -0.25 10.30 9.05
CA LYS A 67 -0.01 10.53 10.49
C LYS A 67 -0.93 11.58 11.10
N LYS A 68 -1.77 12.25 10.31
CA LYS A 68 -2.80 13.18 10.81
C LYS A 68 -4.01 12.39 11.34
N GLU A 69 -3.76 11.64 12.41
CA GLU A 69 -4.75 11.31 13.41
C GLU A 69 -4.11 11.66 14.76
N GLU A 70 -4.08 12.96 15.04
CA GLU A 70 -4.25 13.66 16.34
C GLU A 70 -4.15 15.18 16.13
#